data_AF-A0A7N0UV50-F1
#
_entry.id   AF-A0A7N0UV50-F1
#
_cell.length_a   1.000
_cell.length_b   1.000
_cell.length_c   1.000
_cell.angle_alpha   90.00
_cell.angle_beta   90.00
_cell.angle_gamma   90.00
#
_symmetry.space_group_name_H-M   'P 1'
#
loop_
_entity.id
_entity.type
_entity.pdbx_description
1 polymer ?
#
loop_
_entity_poly.entity_id
_entity_poly.type
_entity_poly.pdbx_seq_one_letter_code
_entity_poly.pdbx_strand_id
1 'polypeptide(L)'
;MQNDIRKNPAFRSQFHEMCAKVGVDPLASNKGFWAELLGIGDFYYELGVQIVDICLATRPHNGGLISLQELCRLLCQRRKSAREAVSEDDCLRAISKLKVLGSGFEVISVGKRKLVRSVPTELNKDHNEILELAQAQGFVTVEEVEKRLSWPSGRVVDALDTLLDEGLAMIDKGHRDGIPRYWFPCVSSIASIVGV
;
A
#
# COMPACT_ATOMS: atom_id res chain seq x y z
N MET A 1 30.65 -1.66 6.59
CA MET A 1 29.65 -2.49 7.29
C MET A 1 28.41 -1.72 7.74
N GLN A 2 28.41 -0.89 8.80
CA GLN A 2 27.22 -0.07 9.18
C GLN A 2 26.67 0.79 8.02
N ASN A 3 27.59 1.29 7.18
CA ASN A 3 27.25 2.09 6.01
C ASN A 3 26.63 1.31 4.84
N ASP A 4 26.71 -0.01 4.80
CA ASP A 4 26.31 -0.80 3.62
C ASP A 4 24.83 -1.21 3.67
N ILE A 5 24.28 -1.42 4.88
CA ILE A 5 22.86 -1.78 5.09
C ILE A 5 21.93 -0.66 4.68
N ARG A 6 22.24 0.58 5.03
CA ARG A 6 21.40 1.73 4.62
C ARG A 6 21.43 1.93 3.10
N LYS A 7 22.54 1.57 2.45
CA LYS A 7 22.80 1.92 1.05
C LYS A 7 22.35 0.89 0.02
N ASN A 8 22.18 -0.37 0.40
CA ASN A 8 21.93 -1.43 -0.57
C ASN A 8 20.70 -2.31 -0.20
N PRO A 9 19.56 -2.16 -0.90
CA PRO A 9 18.39 -3.02 -0.71
C PRO A 9 18.66 -4.50 -0.93
N ALA A 10 19.51 -4.86 -1.90
CA ALA A 10 19.84 -6.26 -2.17
C ALA A 10 20.61 -6.88 -1.01
N PHE A 11 21.54 -6.13 -0.41
CA PHE A 11 22.24 -6.57 0.80
C PHE A 11 21.28 -6.79 1.97
N ARG A 12 20.31 -5.87 2.19
CA ARG A 12 19.29 -6.04 3.24
C ARG A 12 18.46 -7.30 3.03
N SER A 13 17.98 -7.53 1.80
CA SER A 13 17.22 -8.74 1.46
C SER A 13 18.01 -10.02 1.72
N GLN A 14 19.27 -10.08 1.26
CA GLN A 14 20.14 -11.25 1.46
C GLN A 14 20.45 -11.49 2.94
N PHE A 15 20.71 -10.43 3.70
CA PHE A 15 20.96 -10.52 5.14
C PHE A 15 19.75 -11.08 5.88
N HIS A 16 18.55 -10.63 5.54
CA HIS A 16 17.33 -11.18 6.11
C HIS A 16 17.09 -12.64 5.74
N GLU A 17 17.37 -13.03 4.50
CA GLU A 17 17.25 -14.43 4.06
C GLU A 17 18.20 -15.34 4.86
N MET A 18 19.44 -14.88 5.09
CA MET A 18 20.40 -15.59 5.93
C MET A 18 19.90 -15.73 7.37
N CYS A 19 19.38 -14.65 7.97
CA CYS A 19 18.83 -14.68 9.32
C CYS A 19 17.64 -15.66 9.44
N ALA A 20 16.73 -15.63 8.47
CA ALA A 20 15.57 -16.52 8.43
C ALA A 20 15.97 -18.00 8.36
N LYS A 21 17.00 -18.34 7.57
CA LYS A 21 17.53 -19.72 7.48
C LYS A 21 18.08 -20.25 8.79
N VAL A 22 18.61 -19.37 9.64
CA VAL A 22 19.15 -19.71 10.97
C VAL A 22 18.05 -19.66 12.05
N GLY A 23 16.85 -19.20 11.72
CA GLY A 23 15.73 -19.07 12.66
C GLY A 23 15.81 -17.85 13.57
N VAL A 24 16.57 -16.82 13.17
CA VAL A 24 16.70 -15.58 13.94
C VAL A 24 15.96 -14.43 13.26
N ASP A 25 15.21 -13.63 14.03
CA ASP A 25 14.62 -12.37 13.55
C ASP A 25 15.55 -11.19 13.94
N PRO A 26 16.27 -10.59 12.98
CA PRO A 26 17.21 -9.50 13.26
C PRO A 26 16.50 -8.21 13.70
N LEU A 27 15.17 -8.15 13.60
CA LEU A 27 14.33 -7.01 13.96
C LEU A 27 13.48 -7.28 15.20
N ALA A 28 13.74 -8.33 15.96
CA ALA A 28 12.96 -8.65 17.17
C ALA A 28 13.25 -7.68 18.33
N SER A 29 14.44 -7.07 18.38
CA SER A 29 14.83 -6.16 19.46
C SER A 29 15.83 -5.10 19.00
N ASN A 30 15.60 -3.84 19.40
CA ASN A 30 16.56 -2.74 19.26
C ASN A 30 17.77 -2.84 20.18
N LYS A 31 17.72 -3.74 21.18
CA LYS A 31 18.89 -4.11 22.01
C LYS A 31 19.52 -5.42 21.54
N GLY A 32 19.08 -5.97 20.42
CA GLY A 32 19.66 -7.16 19.84
C GLY A 32 21.04 -6.84 19.25
N PHE A 33 21.96 -7.80 19.33
CA PHE A 33 23.30 -7.70 18.78
C PHE A 33 23.33 -7.16 17.34
N TRP A 34 22.36 -7.56 16.52
CA TRP A 34 22.23 -7.13 15.13
C TRP A 34 21.77 -5.67 14.97
N ALA A 35 20.92 -5.15 15.86
CA ALA A 35 20.49 -3.75 15.78
C ALA A 35 21.68 -2.82 16.07
N GLU A 36 22.50 -3.12 17.08
CA GLU A 36 23.67 -2.32 17.46
C GLU A 36 24.83 -2.47 16.48
N LEU A 37 25.13 -3.70 16.03
CA LEU A 37 26.25 -3.98 15.12
C LEU A 37 25.99 -3.48 13.69
N LEU A 38 24.75 -3.57 13.22
CA LEU A 38 24.40 -3.37 11.81
C LEU A 38 23.49 -2.16 11.56
N GLY A 39 22.90 -1.56 12.60
CA GLY A 39 21.99 -0.42 12.46
C GLY A 39 20.68 -0.76 11.72
N ILE A 40 20.38 -2.06 11.58
CA ILE A 40 19.26 -2.53 10.77
C ILE A 40 17.91 -2.25 11.47
N GLY A 41 17.87 -2.34 12.80
CA GLY A 41 16.70 -1.96 13.60
C GLY A 41 16.30 -0.52 13.32
N ASP A 42 17.19 0.43 13.58
CA ASP A 42 16.96 1.87 13.40
C ASP A 42 16.43 2.20 12.00
N PHE A 43 16.98 1.58 10.96
CA PHE A 43 16.50 1.76 9.59
C PHE A 43 15.02 1.40 9.44
N TYR A 44 14.58 0.25 9.93
CA TYR A 44 13.19 -0.20 9.80
C TYR A 44 12.23 0.56 10.73
N TYR A 45 12.67 1.03 11.90
CA TYR A 45 11.86 1.91 12.73
C TYR A 45 11.64 3.27 12.06
N GLU A 46 12.71 3.89 11.55
CA GLU A 46 12.63 5.14 10.80
C GLU A 46 11.74 4.98 9.56
N LEU A 47 11.90 3.89 8.82
CA LEU A 47 11.06 3.57 7.67
C LEU A 47 9.59 3.39 8.08
N GLY A 48 9.33 2.72 9.21
CA GLY A 48 7.99 2.56 9.77
C GLY A 48 7.32 3.91 10.06
N VAL A 49 8.02 4.84 10.70
CA VAL A 49 7.51 6.21 10.96
C VAL A 49 7.20 6.93 9.64
N GLN A 50 8.09 6.85 8.65
CA GLN A 50 7.85 7.46 7.33
C GLN A 50 6.64 6.88 6.61
N ILE A 51 6.39 5.56 6.73
CA ILE A 51 5.20 4.91 6.19
C ILE A 51 3.94 5.45 6.87
N VAL A 52 3.92 5.54 8.20
CA VAL A 52 2.79 6.09 8.97
C VAL A 52 2.49 7.52 8.52
N ASP A 53 3.51 8.37 8.42
CA ASP A 53 3.36 9.76 7.95
C ASP A 53 2.72 9.84 6.55
N ILE A 54 3.20 9.03 5.61
CA ILE A 54 2.68 9.02 4.23
C ILE A 54 1.22 8.56 4.22
N CYS A 55 0.89 7.50 4.97
CA CYS A 55 -0.49 7.03 5.08
C CYS A 55 -1.41 8.10 5.69
N LEU A 56 -0.96 8.80 6.74
CA LEU A 56 -1.72 9.91 7.34
C LEU A 56 -1.89 11.08 6.36
N ALA A 57 -0.84 11.45 5.62
CA ALA A 57 -0.89 12.56 4.67
C ALA A 57 -1.73 12.26 3.42
N THR A 58 -1.75 11.00 2.97
CA THR A 58 -2.50 10.59 1.77
C THR A 58 -3.94 10.18 2.06
N ARG A 59 -4.28 9.87 3.32
CA ARG A 59 -5.63 9.43 3.75
C ARG A 59 -6.78 10.29 3.21
N PRO A 60 -6.73 11.63 3.23
CA PRO A 60 -7.83 12.45 2.69
C PRO A 60 -8.12 12.22 1.20
N HIS A 61 -7.15 11.65 0.46
CA HIS A 61 -7.23 11.44 -0.98
C HIS A 61 -7.49 9.98 -1.37
N ASN A 62 -7.22 9.01 -0.49
CA ASN A 62 -7.29 7.58 -0.83
C ASN A 62 -8.03 6.72 0.21
N GLY A 63 -8.69 7.35 1.18
CA GLY A 63 -9.45 6.69 2.24
C GLY A 63 -8.60 5.81 3.16
N GLY A 64 -7.27 5.91 3.10
CA GLY A 64 -6.36 5.08 3.89
C GLY A 64 -5.97 3.75 3.24
N LEU A 65 -6.21 3.60 1.93
CA LEU A 65 -5.75 2.48 1.12
C LEU A 65 -4.78 2.97 0.02
N ILE A 66 -3.56 2.43 -0.01
CA ILE A 66 -2.52 2.84 -0.96
C ILE A 66 -1.81 1.63 -1.55
N SER A 67 -1.46 1.64 -2.84
CA SER A 67 -0.65 0.54 -3.39
C SER A 67 0.75 0.53 -2.79
N LEU A 68 1.32 -0.66 -2.59
CA LEU A 68 2.69 -0.82 -2.10
C LEU A 68 3.71 -0.13 -3.02
N GLN A 69 3.46 -0.18 -4.33
CA GLN A 69 4.26 0.49 -5.35
C GLN A 69 4.25 2.02 -5.16
N GLU A 70 3.08 2.61 -4.95
CA GLU A 70 2.94 4.05 -4.72
C GLU A 70 3.57 4.48 -3.39
N LEU A 71 3.35 3.72 -2.33
CA LEU A 71 3.99 3.95 -1.03
C LEU A 71 5.52 3.94 -1.17
N CYS A 72 6.08 2.93 -1.86
CA CYS A 72 7.50 2.81 -2.13
C CYS A 72 8.04 4.01 -2.94
N ARG A 73 7.28 4.45 -3.96
CA ARG A 73 7.61 5.65 -4.76
C ARG A 73 7.66 6.91 -3.89
N LEU A 74 6.66 7.15 -3.05
CA LEU A 74 6.60 8.30 -2.15
C LEU A 74 7.74 8.30 -1.11
N LEU A 75 8.08 7.12 -0.57
CA LEU A 75 9.23 6.95 0.33
C LEU A 75 10.56 7.30 -0.36
N CYS A 76 10.77 6.78 -1.57
CA CYS A 76 11.97 7.08 -2.35
C CYS A 76 12.07 8.58 -2.69
N GLN A 77 10.95 9.24 -3.00
CA GLN A 77 10.92 10.68 -3.24
C GLN A 77 11.30 11.48 -2.00
N ARG A 78 10.81 11.08 -0.82
CA ARG A 78 11.11 11.75 0.45
C ARG A 78 12.59 11.63 0.83
N ARG A 79 13.23 10.51 0.50
CA ARG A 79 14.63 10.23 0.85
C ARG A 79 15.68 10.91 -0.04
N LYS A 80 15.30 11.56 -1.16
CA LYS A 80 16.09 12.45 -2.06
C LYS A 80 17.47 11.97 -2.56
N SER A 81 18.04 10.89 -2.03
CA SER A 81 19.36 10.35 -2.31
C SER A 81 19.23 8.88 -2.68
N ALA A 82 19.78 8.50 -3.84
CA ALA A 82 19.84 7.11 -4.29
C ALA A 82 20.56 6.17 -3.29
N ARG A 83 21.32 6.74 -2.33
CA ARG A 83 22.02 6.02 -1.27
C ARG A 83 21.10 5.55 -0.12
N GLU A 84 19.80 5.82 -0.18
CA GLU A 84 18.80 5.28 0.75
C GLU A 84 17.58 4.74 0.00
N ALA A 85 17.81 4.12 -1.17
CA ALA A 85 16.74 3.49 -1.93
C ALA A 85 15.99 2.49 -1.04
N VAL A 86 14.66 2.53 -1.09
CA VAL A 86 13.77 1.64 -0.36
C VAL A 86 13.15 0.68 -1.37
N SER A 87 13.11 -0.61 -1.04
CA SER A 87 12.43 -1.62 -1.84
C SER A 87 11.03 -1.93 -1.28
N GLU A 88 10.22 -2.63 -2.06
CA GLU A 88 8.94 -3.15 -1.57
C GLU A 88 9.12 -4.13 -0.40
N ASP A 89 10.18 -4.96 -0.42
CA ASP A 89 10.51 -5.87 0.69
C ASP A 89 10.81 -5.08 1.97
N ASP A 90 11.53 -3.96 1.86
CA ASP A 90 11.79 -3.08 3.00
C ASP A 90 10.48 -2.54 3.59
N CYS A 91 9.54 -2.13 2.73
CA CYS A 91 8.22 -1.64 3.14
C CYS A 91 7.41 -2.74 3.85
N LEU A 92 7.36 -3.95 3.29
CA LEU A 92 6.66 -5.10 3.89
C LEU A 92 7.19 -5.42 5.29
N ARG A 93 8.52 -5.43 5.45
CA ARG A 93 9.17 -5.66 6.75
C ARG A 93 8.85 -4.55 7.74
N ALA A 94 8.95 -3.29 7.34
CA ALA A 94 8.59 -2.16 8.21
C ALA A 94 7.11 -2.25 8.65
N ILE A 95 6.18 -2.51 7.73
CA ILE A 95 4.74 -2.66 8.05
C ILE A 95 4.50 -3.85 8.97
N SER A 96 5.21 -4.98 8.77
CA SER A 96 5.09 -6.13 9.66
C SER A 96 5.43 -5.80 11.12
N LYS A 97 6.34 -4.82 11.33
CA LYS A 97 6.72 -4.34 12.66
C LYS A 97 5.73 -3.35 13.23
N LEU A 98 5.02 -2.59 12.40
CA LEU A 98 3.93 -1.71 12.85
C LEU A 98 2.76 -2.49 13.46
N LYS A 99 2.60 -3.79 13.15
CA LYS A 99 1.55 -4.64 13.75
C LYS A 99 1.60 -4.71 15.28
N VAL A 100 2.76 -4.50 15.89
CA VAL A 100 2.88 -4.47 17.37
C VAL A 100 2.17 -3.26 18.00
N LEU A 101 1.89 -2.22 17.22
CA LEU A 101 1.15 -1.04 17.64
C LEU A 101 -0.38 -1.24 17.54
N GLY A 102 -0.83 -2.38 17.03
CA GLY A 102 -2.23 -2.73 16.81
C GLY A 102 -2.55 -3.10 15.36
N SER A 103 -3.83 -3.29 15.05
CA SER A 103 -4.33 -3.69 13.72
C SER A 103 -4.45 -2.53 12.72
N GLY A 104 -3.82 -1.38 12.99
CA GLY A 104 -3.98 -0.18 12.16
C GLY A 104 -3.29 -0.24 10.80
N PHE A 105 -2.28 -1.11 10.63
CA PHE A 105 -1.55 -1.25 9.37
C PHE A 105 -1.50 -2.69 8.91
N GLU A 106 -2.01 -2.93 7.71
CA GLU A 106 -2.05 -4.26 7.11
C GLU A 106 -1.73 -4.21 5.62
N VAL A 107 -1.12 -5.27 5.12
CA VAL A 107 -0.91 -5.47 3.69
C VAL A 107 -1.92 -6.50 3.22
N ILE A 108 -2.81 -6.10 2.31
CA ILE A 108 -3.79 -6.96 1.66
C ILE A 108 -3.41 -7.18 0.19
N SER A 109 -3.83 -8.31 -0.36
CA SER A 109 -3.65 -8.62 -1.77
C SER A 109 -4.97 -8.44 -2.51
N VAL A 110 -4.96 -7.64 -3.57
CA VAL A 110 -6.10 -7.48 -4.48
C VAL A 110 -5.59 -7.79 -5.89
N GLY A 111 -6.09 -8.87 -6.49
CA GLY A 111 -5.54 -9.42 -7.73
C GLY A 111 -4.03 -9.62 -7.64
N LYS A 112 -3.28 -8.94 -8.53
CA LYS A 112 -1.81 -9.01 -8.60
C LYS A 112 -1.10 -7.94 -7.78
N ARG A 113 -1.82 -7.01 -7.15
CA ARG A 113 -1.25 -5.88 -6.42
C ARG A 113 -1.37 -6.07 -4.92
N LYS A 114 -0.34 -5.59 -4.21
CA LYS A 114 -0.37 -5.45 -2.76
C LYS A 114 -0.80 -4.03 -2.41
N LEU A 115 -1.77 -3.90 -1.52
CA LEU A 115 -2.25 -2.64 -0.99
C LEU A 115 -1.95 -2.57 0.50
N VAL A 116 -1.62 -1.39 0.99
CA VAL A 116 -1.42 -1.09 2.40
C VAL A 116 -2.68 -0.39 2.90
N ARG A 117 -3.36 -1.02 3.85
CA ARG A 117 -4.50 -0.48 4.58
C ARG A 117 -3.99 0.14 5.88
N SER A 118 -4.33 1.40 6.10
CA SER A 118 -3.88 2.21 7.24
C SER A 118 -5.02 2.64 8.18
N VAL A 119 -6.24 2.20 7.89
CA VAL A 119 -7.45 2.46 8.67
C VAL A 119 -8.28 1.17 8.79
N PRO A 120 -9.10 1.02 9.84
CA PRO A 120 -9.98 -0.14 9.99
C PRO A 120 -11.18 -0.02 9.04
N THR A 121 -11.00 -0.44 7.78
CA THR A 121 -12.08 -0.52 6.79
C THR A 121 -12.33 -1.97 6.41
N GLU A 122 -13.58 -2.42 6.42
CA GLU A 122 -13.96 -3.79 6.09
C GLU A 122 -14.11 -3.98 4.57
N LEU A 123 -13.10 -4.60 3.96
CA LEU A 123 -13.15 -5.00 2.55
C LEU A 123 -13.59 -6.46 2.47
N ASN A 124 -14.78 -6.68 1.94
CA ASN A 124 -15.30 -8.02 1.65
C ASN A 124 -14.84 -8.49 0.25
N LYS A 125 -15.30 -9.68 -0.15
CA LYS A 125 -14.97 -10.24 -1.48
C LYS A 125 -15.40 -9.32 -2.62
N ASP A 126 -16.55 -8.68 -2.49
CA ASP A 126 -17.14 -7.89 -3.55
C ASP A 126 -16.32 -6.62 -3.82
N HIS A 127 -15.94 -5.94 -2.74
CA HIS A 127 -15.04 -4.79 -2.79
C HIS A 127 -13.71 -5.16 -3.45
N ASN A 128 -13.15 -6.33 -3.11
CA ASN A 128 -11.89 -6.79 -3.69
C ASN A 128 -12.01 -7.11 -5.19
N GLU A 129 -13.11 -7.72 -5.65
CA GLU A 129 -13.34 -8.00 -7.08
C GLU A 129 -13.49 -6.69 -7.89
N ILE A 130 -14.17 -5.67 -7.36
CA ILE A 130 -14.27 -4.35 -7.99
C ILE A 130 -12.91 -3.66 -8.06
N LEU A 131 -12.17 -3.64 -6.94
CA LEU A 131 -10.83 -3.05 -6.89
C LEU A 131 -9.85 -3.77 -7.83
N GLU A 132 -10.00 -5.08 -8.02
CA GLU A 132 -9.21 -5.85 -8.98
C GLU A 132 -9.51 -5.44 -10.43
N LEU A 133 -10.80 -5.31 -10.80
CA LEU A 133 -11.19 -4.83 -12.12
C LEU A 133 -10.66 -3.42 -12.40
N ALA A 134 -10.73 -2.53 -11.41
CA ALA A 134 -10.26 -1.16 -11.52
C ALA A 134 -8.75 -1.05 -11.80
N GLN A 135 -7.94 -2.08 -11.56
CA GLN A 135 -6.49 -2.03 -11.80
C GLN A 135 -6.11 -1.83 -13.27
N ALA A 136 -7.03 -2.09 -14.20
CA ALA A 136 -6.78 -1.93 -15.63
C ALA A 136 -6.70 -0.45 -16.05
N GLN A 137 -7.58 0.40 -15.52
CA GLN A 137 -7.76 1.78 -15.99
C GLN A 137 -7.91 2.83 -14.87
N GLY A 138 -7.99 2.41 -13.60
CA GLY A 138 -8.13 3.28 -12.44
C GLY A 138 -9.57 3.52 -11.98
N PHE A 139 -10.55 3.15 -12.80
CA PHE A 139 -11.98 3.30 -12.52
C PHE A 139 -12.79 2.11 -13.03
N VAL A 140 -14.04 1.98 -12.57
CA VAL A 140 -15.05 1.10 -13.18
C VAL A 140 -16.34 1.85 -13.48
N THR A 141 -17.19 1.28 -14.34
CA THR A 141 -18.60 1.67 -14.47
C THR A 141 -19.50 0.54 -13.97
N VAL A 142 -20.75 0.85 -13.61
CA VAL A 142 -21.72 -0.16 -13.16
C VAL A 142 -21.88 -1.25 -14.22
N GLU A 143 -22.09 -0.85 -15.48
CA GLU A 143 -22.28 -1.76 -16.62
C GLU A 143 -21.06 -2.67 -16.84
N GLU A 144 -19.84 -2.17 -16.63
CA GLU A 144 -18.63 -2.97 -16.73
C GLU A 144 -18.58 -4.06 -15.66
N VAL A 145 -18.87 -3.71 -14.39
CA VAL A 145 -18.87 -4.67 -13.29
C VAL A 145 -19.96 -5.72 -13.47
N GLU A 146 -21.17 -5.31 -13.84
CA GLU A 146 -22.29 -6.21 -14.14
C GLU A 146 -21.89 -7.24 -15.20
N LYS A 147 -21.32 -6.79 -16.32
CA LYS A 147 -20.93 -7.66 -17.43
C LYS A 147 -19.75 -8.57 -17.08
N ARG A 148 -18.71 -8.03 -16.44
CA ARG A 148 -17.46 -8.76 -16.18
C ARG A 148 -17.59 -9.76 -15.03
N LEU A 149 -18.40 -9.45 -14.02
CA LEU A 149 -18.61 -10.32 -12.85
C LEU A 149 -19.95 -11.08 -12.91
N SER A 150 -20.81 -10.79 -13.90
CA SER A 150 -22.17 -11.35 -13.98
C SER A 150 -23.01 -11.05 -12.74
N TRP A 151 -22.87 -9.84 -12.19
CA TRP A 151 -23.58 -9.41 -11.00
C TRP A 151 -24.85 -8.62 -11.32
N PRO A 152 -25.89 -8.70 -10.48
CA PRO A 152 -27.07 -7.84 -10.60
C PRO A 152 -26.75 -6.40 -10.19
N SER A 153 -27.44 -5.44 -10.81
CA SER A 153 -27.23 -4.00 -10.61
C SER A 153 -27.23 -3.56 -9.14
N GLY A 154 -28.21 -4.04 -8.36
CA GLY A 154 -28.32 -3.69 -6.93
C GLY A 154 -27.05 -4.05 -6.14
N ARG A 155 -26.48 -5.25 -6.38
CA ARG A 155 -25.23 -5.67 -5.71
C ARG A 155 -24.03 -4.80 -6.09
N VAL A 156 -23.95 -4.40 -7.36
CA VAL A 156 -22.87 -3.52 -7.83
C VAL A 156 -23.00 -2.13 -7.20
N VAL A 157 -24.20 -1.57 -7.19
CA VAL A 157 -24.48 -0.26 -6.58
C VAL A 157 -24.20 -0.29 -5.08
N ASP A 158 -24.69 -1.28 -4.34
CA ASP A 158 -24.46 -1.41 -2.90
C ASP A 158 -22.96 -1.48 -2.56
N ALA A 159 -22.19 -2.25 -3.33
CA ALA A 159 -20.74 -2.37 -3.14
C ALA A 159 -19.99 -1.06 -3.49
N LEU A 160 -20.41 -0.35 -4.55
CA LEU A 160 -19.82 0.93 -4.94
C LEU A 160 -20.16 2.04 -3.95
N ASP A 161 -21.40 2.10 -3.47
CA ASP A 161 -21.84 3.06 -2.45
C ASP A 161 -21.07 2.85 -1.14
N THR A 162 -20.87 1.59 -0.73
CA THR A 162 -20.01 1.29 0.44
C THR A 162 -18.59 1.80 0.23
N LEU A 163 -18.00 1.62 -0.95
CA LEU A 163 -16.65 2.12 -1.27
C LEU A 163 -16.58 3.66 -1.32
N LEU A 164 -17.67 4.32 -1.72
CA LEU A 164 -17.79 5.79 -1.66
C LEU A 164 -17.90 6.29 -0.21
N ASP A 165 -18.74 5.66 0.61
CA ASP A 165 -18.96 6.01 2.01
C ASP A 165 -17.68 5.86 2.86
N GLU A 166 -16.89 4.82 2.57
CA GLU A 166 -15.57 4.60 3.17
C GLU A 166 -14.48 5.56 2.63
N GLY A 167 -14.80 6.37 1.61
CA GLY A 167 -13.84 7.30 0.98
C GLY A 167 -12.75 6.60 0.15
N LEU A 168 -12.96 5.34 -0.22
CA LEU A 168 -12.04 4.55 -1.03
C LEU A 168 -12.25 4.75 -2.54
N ALA A 169 -13.40 5.29 -2.91
CA ALA A 169 -13.77 5.62 -4.28
C ALA A 169 -14.19 7.10 -4.41
N MET A 170 -14.12 7.61 -5.64
CA MET A 170 -14.68 8.92 -6.02
C MET A 170 -15.53 8.75 -7.27
N ILE A 171 -16.66 9.45 -7.35
CA ILE A 171 -17.54 9.38 -8.53
C ILE A 171 -17.33 10.59 -9.45
N ASP A 172 -17.09 10.31 -10.72
CA ASP A 172 -17.05 11.29 -11.81
C ASP A 172 -18.29 11.12 -12.69
N LYS A 173 -19.14 12.15 -12.73
CA LYS A 173 -20.35 12.22 -13.57
C LYS A 173 -20.18 13.16 -14.77
N GLY A 174 -19.00 13.75 -14.95
CA GLY A 174 -18.72 14.79 -15.95
C GLY A 174 -18.18 14.27 -17.29
N HIS A 175 -18.08 12.96 -17.47
CA HIS A 175 -17.54 12.41 -18.71
C HIS A 175 -18.47 12.64 -19.92
N ARG A 176 -17.88 12.73 -21.11
CA ARG A 176 -18.57 13.12 -22.37
C ARG A 176 -19.69 12.16 -22.81
N ASP A 177 -19.62 10.90 -22.39
CA ASP A 177 -20.62 9.88 -22.70
C ASP A 177 -21.80 9.86 -21.71
N GLY A 178 -21.74 10.68 -20.65
CA GLY A 178 -22.76 10.73 -19.60
C GLY A 178 -22.75 9.52 -18.64
N ILE A 179 -21.78 8.61 -18.76
CA ILE A 179 -21.69 7.41 -17.94
C ILE A 179 -20.87 7.70 -16.67
N PRO A 180 -21.44 7.52 -15.46
CA PRO A 180 -20.70 7.69 -14.21
C PRO A 180 -19.54 6.71 -14.09
N ARG A 181 -18.38 7.23 -13.68
CA ARG A 181 -17.15 6.46 -13.43
C ARG A 181 -16.78 6.51 -11.96
N TYR A 182 -16.49 5.37 -11.37
CA TYR A 182 -16.05 5.23 -9.98
C TYR A 182 -14.55 5.03 -9.98
N TRP A 183 -13.81 6.05 -9.54
CA TRP A 183 -12.35 6.11 -9.52
C TRP A 183 -11.79 5.63 -8.19
N PHE A 184 -10.70 4.86 -8.24
CA PHE A 184 -10.06 4.28 -7.06
C PHE A 184 -8.61 4.78 -6.96
N PRO A 185 -8.31 5.70 -6.03
CA PRO A 185 -6.96 6.22 -5.81
C PRO A 185 -5.92 5.16 -5.47
N CYS A 186 -6.32 4.05 -4.84
CA CYS A 186 -5.40 2.99 -4.43
C CYS A 186 -4.86 2.15 -5.59
N VAL A 187 -5.52 2.15 -6.76
CA VAL A 187 -5.08 1.42 -7.97
C VAL A 187 -4.65 2.35 -9.10
N SER A 188 -5.02 3.62 -9.02
CA SER A 188 -4.52 4.69 -9.89
C SER A 188 -3.21 5.27 -9.32
N SER A 189 -2.31 5.78 -10.16
CA SER A 189 -1.22 6.62 -9.64
C SER A 189 -1.82 7.95 -9.21
N ILE A 190 -1.51 8.43 -7.99
CA ILE A 190 -1.99 9.73 -7.51
C ILE A 190 -1.54 10.86 -8.45
N ALA A 191 -0.38 10.71 -9.12
CA ALA A 191 0.07 11.65 -10.14
C ALA A 191 -0.91 11.79 -11.32
N SER A 192 -1.64 10.72 -11.66
CA SER A 192 -2.65 10.72 -12.71
C SER A 192 -3.94 11.45 -12.31
N ILE A 193 -4.19 11.64 -11.01
CA ILE A 193 -5.42 12.26 -10.48
C ILE A 193 -5.27 13.78 -10.41
N VAL A 194 -4.05 14.30 -10.20
CA VAL A 194 -3.81 15.74 -10.03
C VAL A 194 -3.49 16.47 -11.35
N GLY A 195 -3.35 15.75 -12.47
CA GLY A 195 -3.11 16.37 -13.78
C GLY A 195 -1.84 17.23 -13.82
N VAL A 196 -0.77 16.75 -13.20
CA VAL A 196 0.59 17.32 -13.28
C VAL A 196 1.51 16.35 -14.01
#